data_AF-A0A388QBU4-F1
#
_entry.id   AF-A0A388QBU4-F1
#
_cell.length_a   1.000
_cell.length_b   1.000
_cell.length_c   1.000
_cell.angle_alpha   90.00
_cell.angle_beta   90.00
_cell.angle_gamma   90.00
#
_symmetry.space_group_name_H-M   'P 1'
#
loop_
_entity.id
_entity.type
_entity.pdbx_description
1 polymer ?
#
loop_
_entity_poly.entity_id
_entity_poly.type
_entity_poly.pdbx_seq_one_letter_code
_entity_poly.pdbx_strand_id
1 'polypeptide(L)'
;MIFWRHSPLGILALMLLCGGDGLADIAGRRYGTIRLPFNTGKSWAGSAAMFGGSFIFAAVFVLLFAALGNYTLANTLPHSLLAIAAVTLAATLVEALPLPDVDNLTVTATALLTGYWLL
;
A
#
# COMPACT_ATOMS: atom_id res chain seq x y z
N MET A 1 21.51 -2.34 -8.12
CA MET A 1 20.86 -3.60 -8.50
C MET A 1 19.50 -3.69 -7.81
N ILE A 2 18.43 -3.89 -8.59
CA ILE A 2 17.31 -4.82 -8.34
C ILE A 2 16.82 -4.92 -6.89
N PHE A 3 16.45 -3.79 -6.26
CA PHE A 3 15.86 -3.82 -4.91
C PHE A 3 14.47 -4.46 -4.91
N TRP A 4 13.72 -4.33 -6.00
CA TRP A 4 12.32 -4.74 -6.06
C TRP A 4 12.08 -6.25 -6.12
N ARG A 5 12.99 -7.05 -6.70
CA ARG A 5 12.75 -8.49 -6.89
C ARG A 5 13.16 -9.33 -5.68
N HIS A 6 14.18 -8.90 -4.95
CA HIS A 6 14.77 -9.63 -3.82
C HIS A 6 14.47 -9.00 -2.46
N SER A 7 13.64 -7.95 -2.41
CA SER A 7 13.22 -7.31 -1.16
C SER A 7 11.70 -7.30 -1.03
N PRO A 8 11.13 -7.84 0.05
CA PRO A 8 9.69 -7.75 0.31
C PRO A 8 9.22 -6.29 0.41
N LEU A 9 10.07 -5.40 0.95
CA LEU A 9 9.84 -3.96 1.05
C LEU A 9 9.69 -3.29 -0.31
N GLY A 10 10.53 -3.65 -1.28
CA GLY A 10 10.46 -3.10 -2.63
C GLY A 10 9.17 -3.52 -3.36
N ILE A 11 8.76 -4.78 -3.20
CA ILE A 11 7.49 -5.28 -3.75
C ILE A 11 6.30 -4.58 -3.10
N LEU A 12 6.33 -4.47 -1.77
CA LEU A 12 5.28 -3.80 -1.02
C LEU A 12 5.09 -2.36 -1.51
N ALA A 13 6.17 -1.58 -1.59
CA ALA A 13 6.10 -0.18 -2.03
C ALA A 13 5.54 -0.06 -3.46
N LEU A 14 5.95 -0.95 -4.38
CA LEU A 14 5.42 -1.00 -5.74
C LEU A 14 3.93 -1.36 -5.79
N MET A 15 3.49 -2.33 -4.98
CA MET A 15 2.09 -2.75 -4.97
C MET A 15 1.16 -1.71 -4.32
N LEU A 16 1.64 -0.96 -3.33
CA LEU A 16 0.91 0.18 -2.79
C LEU A 16 0.71 1.27 -3.86
N LEU A 17 1.78 1.62 -4.58
CA LEU A 17 1.69 2.65 -5.61
C LEU A 17 0.86 2.19 -6.81
N CYS A 18 1.14 1.02 -7.39
CA CYS A 18 0.45 0.60 -8.62
C CYS A 18 -0.92 -0.02 -8.34
N GLY A 19 -1.02 -0.88 -7.33
CA GLY A 19 -2.23 -1.62 -7.00
C GLY A 19 -3.20 -0.80 -6.16
N GLY A 20 -2.68 -0.07 -5.17
CA GLY A 20 -3.46 0.81 -4.31
C GLY A 20 -4.04 1.99 -5.05
N ASP A 21 -3.18 2.88 -5.56
CA ASP A 21 -3.60 4.15 -6.18
C ASP A 21 -4.52 3.91 -7.38
N GLY A 22 -4.16 2.95 -8.23
CA GLY A 22 -4.99 2.55 -9.39
C GLY A 22 -6.39 2.09 -9.00
N LEU A 23 -6.53 1.27 -7.95
CA LEU A 23 -7.85 0.85 -7.46
C LEU A 23 -8.59 1.97 -6.74
N ALA A 24 -7.89 2.79 -5.95
CA ALA A 24 -8.45 3.93 -5.25
C ALA A 24 -9.07 4.95 -6.21
N ASP A 25 -8.41 5.19 -7.34
CA ASP A 25 -8.85 6.12 -8.37
C ASP A 25 -10.07 5.58 -9.14
N ILE A 26 -10.08 4.30 -9.52
CA ILE A 26 -11.23 3.65 -10.15
C ILE A 26 -12.44 3.65 -9.20
N ALA A 27 -12.26 3.20 -7.95
CA ALA A 27 -13.32 3.11 -6.97
C ALA A 27 -13.80 4.50 -6.52
N GLY A 28 -12.87 5.45 -6.36
CA GLY A 28 -13.16 6.84 -6.00
C GLY A 28 -13.99 7.54 -7.06
N ARG A 29 -13.68 7.34 -8.36
CA ARG A 29 -14.52 7.88 -9.44
C ARG A 29 -15.89 7.22 -9.54
N ARG A 30 -15.97 5.91 -9.32
CA ARG A 30 -17.20 5.14 -9.53
C ARG A 30 -18.16 5.16 -8.34
N TYR A 31 -17.64 5.19 -7.12
CA TYR A 31 -18.40 5.03 -5.87
C TYR A 31 -18.11 6.13 -4.84
N GLY A 32 -17.22 7.08 -5.12
CA GLY A 32 -16.80 8.15 -4.20
C GLY A 32 -17.80 9.28 -4.04
N THR A 33 -19.06 8.96 -3.72
CA THR A 33 -20.12 9.94 -3.45
C THR A 33 -19.89 10.66 -2.12
N ILE A 34 -19.36 9.97 -1.10
CA ILE A 34 -19.05 10.53 0.22
C ILE A 34 -17.56 10.92 0.27
N ARG A 35 -17.30 12.23 0.36
CA ARG A 35 -15.96 12.81 0.48
C ARG A 35 -15.43 12.77 1.90
N LEU A 36 -14.11 12.84 2.08
CA LEU A 36 -13.52 12.97 3.41
C LEU A 36 -13.75 14.39 3.95
N PRO A 37 -14.02 14.55 5.26
CA PRO A 37 -14.34 15.85 5.85
C PRO A 37 -13.17 16.84 5.80
N PHE A 38 -11.93 16.35 5.70
CA PHE A 38 -10.69 17.14 5.63
C PHE A 38 -10.05 17.19 4.24
N ASN A 39 -10.57 16.42 3.26
CA ASN A 39 -10.05 16.39 1.90
C ASN A 39 -11.18 16.09 0.91
N THR A 40 -11.70 17.15 0.28
CA THR A 40 -12.79 17.05 -0.69
C THR A 40 -12.37 16.37 -2.01
N GLY A 41 -11.06 16.28 -2.28
CA GLY A 41 -10.51 15.58 -3.44
C GLY A 41 -10.58 14.06 -3.33
N LYS A 42 -10.48 13.52 -2.11
CA LYS A 42 -10.51 12.07 -1.86
C LYS A 42 -11.91 11.64 -1.35
N SER A 43 -12.18 10.34 -1.38
CA SER A 43 -13.46 9.77 -0.91
C SER A 43 -13.24 8.60 0.04
N TRP A 44 -14.25 8.30 0.85
CA TRP A 44 -14.22 7.12 1.72
C TRP A 44 -14.14 5.82 0.91
N ALA A 45 -14.87 5.74 -0.21
CA ALA A 45 -14.81 4.60 -1.12
C ALA A 45 -13.41 4.42 -1.74
N GLY A 46 -12.79 5.51 -2.18
CA GLY A 46 -11.41 5.49 -2.68
C GLY A 46 -10.41 5.06 -1.62
N SER A 47 -10.55 5.53 -0.38
CA SER A 47 -9.65 5.15 0.74
C SER A 47 -9.79 3.68 1.13
N ALA A 48 -11.02 3.15 1.15
CA ALA A 48 -11.28 1.74 1.39
C ALA A 48 -10.69 0.86 0.26
N ALA A 49 -10.81 1.31 -0.99
CA ALA A 49 -10.21 0.64 -2.14
C ALA A 49 -8.67 0.71 -2.12
N MET A 50 -8.09 1.85 -1.72
CA MET A 50 -6.65 2.00 -1.51
C MET A 50 -6.17 0.97 -0.49
N PHE A 51 -6.85 0.86 0.66
CA PHE A 51 -6.43 -0.03 1.74
C PHE A 51 -6.56 -1.50 1.33
N GLY A 52 -7.75 -1.91 0.89
CA GLY A 52 -8.03 -3.29 0.51
C GLY A 52 -7.21 -3.72 -0.71
N GLY A 53 -7.14 -2.86 -1.73
CA GLY A 53 -6.35 -3.07 -2.93
C GLY A 53 -4.87 -3.23 -2.61
N SER A 54 -4.28 -2.26 -1.91
CA SER A 54 -2.87 -2.32 -1.52
C SER A 54 -2.57 -3.56 -0.68
N PHE A 55 -3.42 -3.89 0.29
CA PHE A 55 -3.23 -5.06 1.15
C PHE A 55 -3.26 -6.37 0.35
N ILE A 56 -4.28 -6.57 -0.48
CA ILE A 56 -4.44 -7.79 -1.28
C ILE A 56 -3.28 -7.92 -2.27
N PHE A 57 -2.98 -6.87 -3.04
CA PHE A 57 -1.88 -6.90 -4.01
C PHE A 57 -0.52 -7.10 -3.34
N ALA A 58 -0.22 -6.36 -2.26
CA ALA A 58 1.03 -6.51 -1.54
C ALA A 58 1.17 -7.91 -0.94
N ALA A 59 0.13 -8.45 -0.27
CA ALA A 59 0.18 -9.78 0.30
C ALA A 59 0.38 -10.86 -0.78
N VAL A 60 -0.36 -10.79 -1.89
CA VAL A 60 -0.23 -11.74 -3.00
C VAL A 60 1.17 -11.71 -3.59
N PHE A 61 1.70 -10.54 -3.94
CA PHE A 61 3.00 -10.45 -4.61
C PHE A 61 4.17 -10.71 -3.66
N VAL A 62 4.09 -10.31 -2.39
CA VAL A 62 5.11 -10.62 -1.39
C VAL A 62 5.19 -12.14 -1.17
N LEU A 63 4.04 -12.80 -0.96
CA LEU A 63 4.00 -14.24 -0.77
C LEU A 63 4.38 -15.01 -2.05
N LEU A 64 3.97 -14.54 -3.23
CA LEU A 64 4.34 -15.13 -4.50
C LEU A 64 5.86 -15.11 -4.72
N PHE A 65 6.51 -13.98 -4.49
CA PHE A 65 7.95 -13.86 -4.70
C PHE A 65 8.75 -14.65 -3.66
N ALA A 66 8.24 -14.74 -2.43
CA ALA A 66 8.80 -15.65 -1.42
C ALA A 66 8.67 -17.12 -1.87
N ALA A 67 7.51 -17.53 -2.37
CA ALA A 67 7.26 -18.89 -2.87
C ALA A 67 8.11 -19.25 -4.10
N LEU A 68 8.43 -18.27 -4.95
CA LEU A 68 9.34 -18.41 -6.09
C LEU A 68 10.83 -18.47 -5.68
N GLY A 69 11.14 -18.37 -4.38
CA GLY A 69 12.50 -18.46 -3.86
C GLY A 69 13.33 -17.19 -4.06
N ASN A 70 12.71 -16.04 -4.36
CA ASN A 70 13.45 -14.79 -4.55
C ASN A 70 13.99 -14.23 -3.23
N TYR A 71 13.36 -14.54 -2.10
CA TYR A 71 13.77 -14.24 -0.73
C TYR A 71 12.97 -15.09 0.27
N THR A 72 13.39 -15.09 1.55
CA THR A 72 12.63 -15.70 2.64
C THR A 72 11.93 -14.62 3.46
N LEU A 73 10.74 -14.92 3.99
CA LEU A 73 10.09 -14.04 4.96
C LEU A 73 10.94 -14.02 6.24
N ALA A 74 11.26 -12.81 6.74
CA ALA A 74 12.00 -12.65 7.99
C ALA A 74 11.17 -13.09 9.21
N ASN A 75 9.85 -12.94 9.12
CA ASN A 75 8.90 -13.19 10.19
C ASN A 75 7.91 -14.31 9.81
N THR A 76 7.14 -14.78 10.80
CA THR A 76 6.04 -15.74 10.55
C THR A 76 4.98 -15.12 9.65
N LEU A 77 4.30 -15.95 8.85
CA LEU A 77 3.28 -15.49 7.90
C LEU A 77 2.20 -14.59 8.54
N PRO A 78 1.65 -14.90 9.74
CA PRO A 78 0.71 -14.00 10.40
C PRO A 78 1.31 -12.63 10.75
N HIS A 79 2.58 -12.60 11.20
CA HIS A 79 3.27 -11.33 11.47
C HIS A 79 3.51 -10.54 10.20
N SER A 80 3.94 -11.17 9.11
CA SER A 80 4.13 -10.49 7.82
C SER A 80 2.82 -9.92 7.28
N LEU A 81 1.71 -10.64 7.39
CA LEU A 81 0.40 -10.11 6.99
C LEU A 81 -0.05 -8.93 7.85
N LEU A 82 0.16 -9.00 9.17
CA LEU A 82 -0.12 -7.88 10.08
C LEU A 82 0.77 -6.66 9.77
N ALA A 83 2.05 -6.89 9.49
CA ALA A 83 2.98 -5.85 9.06
C ALA A 83 2.51 -5.18 7.76
N ILE A 84 2.16 -5.97 6.74
CA ILE A 84 1.63 -5.45 5.47
C ILE A 84 0.35 -4.64 5.72
N ALA A 85 -0.58 -5.14 6.55
CA ALA A 85 -1.80 -4.42 6.89
C ALA A 85 -1.53 -3.09 7.62
N ALA A 86 -0.57 -3.07 8.54
CA ALA A 86 -0.19 -1.85 9.25
C ALA A 86 0.44 -0.82 8.31
N VAL A 87 1.31 -1.27 7.40
CA VAL A 87 1.94 -0.41 6.39
C VAL A 87 0.92 0.13 5.41
N THR A 88 0.01 -0.70 4.89
CA THR A 88 -1.05 -0.26 3.96
C THR A 88 -1.99 0.72 4.65
N LEU A 89 -2.32 0.50 5.92
CA LEU A 89 -3.13 1.43 6.70
C LEU A 89 -2.42 2.78 6.85
N ALA A 90 -1.16 2.80 7.25
CA ALA A 90 -0.38 4.03 7.38
C ALA A 90 -0.32 4.80 6.05
N ALA A 91 -0.04 4.10 4.95
CA ALA A 91 -0.03 4.66 3.62
C ALA A 91 -1.40 5.25 3.21
N THR A 92 -2.50 4.56 3.52
CA THR A 92 -3.85 5.06 3.22
C THR A 92 -4.24 6.28 4.03
N LEU A 93 -3.76 6.39 5.26
CA LEU A 93 -3.98 7.59 6.09
C LEU A 93 -3.23 8.79 5.52
N VAL A 94 -2.00 8.59 5.06
CA VAL A 94 -1.20 9.63 4.41
C VAL A 94 -1.81 10.05 3.07
N GLU A 95 -2.28 9.08 2.28
CA GLU A 95 -3.00 9.31 1.02
C GLU A 95 -4.30 10.12 1.20
N ALA A 96 -4.95 9.99 2.36
CA ALA A 96 -6.17 10.74 2.68
C ALA A 96 -5.89 12.22 2.99
N LEU A 97 -4.65 12.60 3.31
CA LEU A 97 -4.28 13.99 3.62
C LEU A 97 -4.37 14.88 2.37
N PRO A 98 -4.68 16.18 2.52
CA PRO A 98 -4.75 17.13 1.41
C PRO A 98 -3.35 17.60 0.97
N LEU A 99 -2.55 16.67 0.44
CA LEU A 99 -1.19 16.91 -0.05
C LEU A 99 -1.17 16.83 -1.59
N PRO A 100 -1.53 17.92 -2.30
CA PRO A 100 -1.51 17.91 -3.76
C PRO A 100 -0.10 17.67 -4.31
N ASP A 101 -0.02 16.94 -5.43
CA ASP A 101 1.19 16.67 -6.24
C ASP A 101 2.31 15.85 -5.59
N VAL A 102 2.23 15.56 -4.29
CA VAL A 102 3.24 14.78 -3.54
C VAL A 102 2.68 13.53 -2.87
N ASP A 103 1.38 13.26 -2.99
CA ASP A 103 0.68 12.13 -2.36
C ASP A 103 1.37 10.80 -2.63
N ASN A 104 1.63 10.46 -3.89
CA ASN A 104 2.33 9.23 -4.28
C ASN A 104 3.75 9.11 -3.71
N LEU A 105 4.46 10.23 -3.59
CA LEU A 105 5.81 10.27 -2.99
C LEU A 105 5.73 10.05 -1.48
N THR A 106 4.75 10.66 -0.81
CA THR A 106 4.51 10.50 0.63
C THR A 106 3.99 9.11 0.99
N VAL A 107 3.12 8.52 0.18
CA VAL A 107 2.65 7.13 0.31
C VAL A 107 3.82 6.17 0.20
N THR A 108 4.65 6.33 -0.83
CA THR A 108 5.83 5.48 -1.05
C THR A 108 6.84 5.63 0.10
N ALA A 109 7.11 6.86 0.54
CA ALA A 109 8.00 7.11 1.67
C ALA A 109 7.45 6.49 2.97
N THR A 110 6.15 6.64 3.23
CA THR A 110 5.48 6.04 4.39
C THR A 110 5.59 4.53 4.35
N ALA A 111 5.37 3.91 3.19
CA ALA A 111 5.48 2.48 2.99
C ALA A 111 6.90 1.96 3.29
N LEU A 112 7.92 2.66 2.78
CA LEU A 112 9.32 2.29 3.01
C LEU A 112 9.72 2.46 4.48
N LEU A 113 9.35 3.58 5.11
CA LEU A 113 9.67 3.86 6.50
C LEU A 113 9.00 2.86 7.44
N THR A 114 7.69 2.67 7.30
CA THR A 114 6.94 1.74 8.18
C THR A 114 7.30 0.29 7.89
N GLY A 115 7.47 -0.08 6.62
CA GLY A 115 7.89 -1.42 6.22
C GLY A 115 9.27 -1.78 6.75
N TYR A 116 10.23 -0.85 6.77
CA TYR A 116 11.58 -1.09 7.31
C TYR A 116 11.59 -1.52 8.77
N TRP A 117 10.61 -1.06 9.57
CA TRP A 117 10.49 -1.44 10.97
C TRP A 117 9.68 -2.72 11.21
N LEU A 118 8.84 -3.12 10.25
CA LEU A 118 7.83 -4.17 10.44
C LEU A 118 8.09 -5.45 9.62
N LEU A 119 8.88 -5.40 8.54
CA LEU A 119 9.21 -6.52 7.64
C LEU A 119 10.69 -6.87 7.68
#